data_AF-A0A7G6U6Y7-F1
#
_entry.id   AF-A0A7G6U6Y7-F1
#
_cell.length_a   1.000
_cell.length_b   1.000
_cell.length_c   1.000
_cell.angle_alpha   90.00
_cell.angle_beta   90.00
_cell.angle_gamma   90.00
#
_symmetry.space_group_name_H-M   'P 1'
#
loop_
_entity.id
_entity.type
_entity.pdbx_description
1 polymer ?
#
loop_
_entity_poly.entity_id
_entity_poly.type
_entity_poly.pdbx_seq_one_letter_code
_entity_poly.pdbx_strand_id
1 'polypeptide(L)'
;MQIIFAPITLTTDAPGQTPTGDRKLLSVVSALRWIRRYVEAETRASPQWVDVVSRLTAASEDSASTVDARNAFHDAMVAYGWAKRSIH
;
A
#
# COMPACT_ATOMS: atom_id res chain seq x y z
N MET A 1 14.16 7.32 -10.20
CA MET A 1 14.14 7.81 -8.80
C MET A 1 13.12 6.99 -8.03
N GLN A 2 13.48 6.42 -6.88
CA GLN A 2 12.51 5.67 -6.05
C GLN A 2 11.87 6.62 -5.05
N ILE A 3 10.55 6.78 -5.12
CA ILE A 3 9.80 7.65 -4.22
C ILE A 3 9.48 6.89 -2.93
N ILE A 4 10.19 7.23 -1.85
CA ILE A 4 10.12 6.59 -0.54
C ILE A 4 9.12 7.35 0.33
N PHE A 5 8.35 6.63 1.13
CA PHE A 5 7.40 7.20 2.07
C PHE A 5 7.57 6.62 3.49
N ALA A 6 6.87 7.20 4.47
CA ALA A 6 6.84 6.67 5.84
C ALA A 6 6.41 5.19 5.84
N PRO A 7 7.18 4.27 6.46
CA PRO A 7 6.94 2.83 6.37
C PRO A 7 5.51 2.43 6.70
N ILE A 8 4.96 1.49 5.94
CA ILE A 8 3.73 0.80 6.28
C ILE A 8 4.09 -0.61 6.73
N THR A 9 3.78 -0.94 7.98
CA THR A 9 4.09 -2.25 8.57
C THR A 9 2.90 -3.18 8.36
N LEU A 10 3.15 -4.28 7.66
CA LEU A 10 2.14 -5.31 7.39
C LEU A 10 1.89 -6.15 8.64
N THR A 11 0.64 -6.58 8.82
CA THR A 11 0.26 -7.60 9.82
C THR A 11 0.50 -8.99 9.25
N THR A 12 0.47 -10.02 10.10
CA THR A 12 0.59 -11.43 9.68
C THR A 12 -0.50 -11.88 8.72
N ASP A 13 -1.67 -11.23 8.78
CA ASP A 13 -2.83 -11.53 7.92
C ASP A 13 -2.73 -10.87 6.54
N ALA A 14 -1.74 -9.98 6.34
CA ALA A 14 -1.55 -9.34 5.05
C ALA A 14 -1.10 -10.36 3.99
N PRO A 15 -1.66 -10.30 2.78
CA PRO A 15 -1.22 -11.13 1.68
C PRO A 15 0.29 -11.09 1.44
N GLY A 16 0.90 -12.25 1.24
CA GLY A 16 2.33 -12.36 1.00
C GLY A 16 3.21 -12.14 2.23
N GLN A 17 2.65 -12.14 3.44
CA GLN A 17 3.45 -12.43 4.63
C GLN A 17 3.83 -13.91 4.67
N THR A 18 5.08 -14.17 5.00
CA THR A 18 5.49 -15.43 5.64
C THR A 18 5.43 -15.23 7.16
N PRO A 19 5.14 -16.26 7.96
CA PRO A 19 4.82 -16.14 9.40
C PRO A 19 5.99 -15.69 10.32
N THR A 20 7.04 -15.08 9.77
CA THR A 20 8.30 -14.82 10.48
C THR A 20 8.76 -13.36 10.46
N GLY A 21 7.99 -12.40 9.93
CA GLY A 21 8.40 -11.00 10.06
C GLY A 21 7.37 -9.95 9.66
N ASP A 22 7.38 -8.84 10.42
CA ASP A 22 6.69 -7.59 10.12
C ASP A 22 7.29 -6.96 8.84
N ARG A 23 6.83 -7.38 7.65
CA ARG A 23 7.30 -6.80 6.39
C ARG A 23 6.86 -5.34 6.29
N LYS A 24 7.77 -4.48 5.83
CA LYS A 24 7.48 -3.06 5.59
C LYS A 24 7.40 -2.76 4.10
N LEU A 25 6.38 -1.99 3.71
CA LEU A 25 6.32 -1.32 2.42
C LEU A 25 6.88 0.10 2.62
N LEU A 26 7.88 0.46 1.80
CA LEU A 26 8.68 1.66 1.99
C LEU A 26 8.60 2.65 0.82
N SER A 27 8.00 2.26 -0.29
CA SER A 27 7.97 3.09 -1.50
C SER A 27 6.73 2.85 -2.33
N VAL A 28 6.39 3.83 -3.17
CA VAL A 28 5.30 3.76 -4.15
C VAL A 28 5.45 2.53 -5.05
N VAL A 29 6.66 2.28 -5.55
CA VAL A 29 6.96 1.12 -6.41
C VAL A 29 6.74 -0.20 -5.67
N SER A 30 7.15 -0.28 -4.39
CA SER A 30 6.91 -1.48 -3.57
C SER A 30 5.42 -1.71 -3.32
N ALA A 31 4.65 -0.64 -3.09
CA ALA A 31 3.20 -0.71 -2.91
C ALA A 31 2.50 -1.20 -4.17
N LEU A 32 2.77 -0.58 -5.33
CA LEU A 32 2.20 -1.00 -6.62
C LEU A 32 2.54 -2.47 -6.95
N ARG A 33 3.78 -2.90 -6.70
CA ARG A 33 4.19 -4.29 -6.91
C ARG A 33 3.43 -5.25 -5.98
N TRP A 34 3.23 -4.87 -4.72
CA TRP A 34 2.51 -5.69 -3.76
C TRP A 34 1.02 -5.82 -4.15
N ILE A 35 0.36 -4.71 -4.49
CA ILE A 35 -1.04 -4.68 -4.95
C ILE A 35 -1.22 -5.59 -6.18
N ARG A 36 -0.37 -5.42 -7.22
CA ARG A 36 -0.44 -6.26 -8.43
C ARG A 36 -0.24 -7.74 -8.14
N ARG A 37 0.58 -8.08 -7.14
CA ARG A 37 0.88 -9.48 -6.82
C ARG A 37 -0.22 -10.16 -6.02
N TYR A 38 -0.91 -9.42 -5.15
CA TYR A 38 -1.76 -10.03 -4.13
C TYR A 38 -3.20 -9.53 -4.08
N VAL A 39 -3.49 -8.38 -4.68
CA VAL A 39 -4.80 -7.70 -4.59
C VAL A 39 -5.38 -7.46 -5.99
N GLU A 40 -4.70 -7.85 -7.09
CA GLU A 40 -5.12 -7.51 -8.46
C GLU A 40 -6.57 -7.90 -8.80
N ALA A 41 -7.03 -9.08 -8.38
CA ALA A 41 -8.43 -9.48 -8.57
C ALA A 41 -9.40 -8.55 -7.84
N GLU A 42 -9.09 -8.19 -6.59
CA GLU A 42 -9.88 -7.24 -5.79
C GLU A 42 -9.80 -5.82 -6.34
N THR A 43 -8.64 -5.39 -6.87
CA THR A 43 -8.49 -4.06 -7.47
C THR A 43 -9.41 -3.83 -8.65
N ARG A 44 -9.77 -4.88 -9.39
CA ARG A 44 -10.72 -4.77 -10.51
C ARG A 44 -12.17 -4.70 -10.04
N ALA A 45 -12.47 -5.15 -8.83
CA ALA A 45 -13.82 -5.28 -8.29
C ALA A 45 -14.17 -4.21 -7.22
N SER A 46 -13.17 -3.70 -6.49
CA SER A 46 -13.35 -2.75 -5.39
C SER A 46 -12.98 -1.32 -5.81
N PRO A 47 -13.95 -0.37 -5.78
CA PRO A 47 -13.68 1.03 -6.09
C PRO A 47 -12.58 1.67 -5.23
N GLN A 48 -12.44 1.23 -3.97
CA GLN A 48 -11.40 1.72 -3.07
C GLN A 48 -10.00 1.36 -3.59
N TRP A 49 -9.80 0.12 -4.02
CA TRP A 49 -8.50 -0.32 -4.54
C TRP A 49 -8.17 0.29 -5.90
N VAL A 50 -9.18 0.60 -6.74
CA VAL A 50 -9.00 1.38 -7.97
C VAL A 50 -8.46 2.78 -7.65
N ASP A 51 -9.06 3.50 -6.70
CA ASP A 51 -8.62 4.83 -6.28
C ASP A 51 -7.18 4.79 -5.73
N VAL A 52 -6.87 3.82 -4.85
CA VAL A 52 -5.53 3.63 -4.30
C VAL A 52 -4.48 3.40 -5.40
N VAL A 53 -4.76 2.55 -6.39
CA VAL A 53 -3.84 2.30 -7.52
C VAL A 53 -3.65 3.56 -8.36
N SER A 54 -4.73 4.33 -8.60
CA SER A 54 -4.65 5.60 -9.32
C SER A 54 -3.72 6.58 -8.62
N ARG A 55 -3.92 6.80 -7.31
CA ARG A 55 -3.09 7.70 -6.49
C ARG A 55 -1.63 7.26 -6.41
N LEU A 56 -1.38 5.96 -6.24
CA LEU A 56 -0.01 5.44 -6.24
C LEU A 56 0.66 5.57 -7.62
N THR A 57 -0.11 5.47 -8.71
CA THR A 57 0.43 5.68 -10.07
C THR A 57 0.80 7.14 -10.27
N ALA A 58 -0.09 8.09 -9.92
CA ALA A 58 0.21 9.51 -9.95
C ALA A 58 1.44 9.87 -9.08
N ALA A 59 1.51 9.29 -7.88
CA ALA A 59 2.65 9.47 -6.98
C ALA A 59 3.95 8.84 -7.47
N SER A 60 3.92 7.99 -8.50
CA SER A 60 5.13 7.47 -9.14
C SER A 60 5.75 8.46 -10.13
N GLU A 61 4.96 9.42 -10.60
CA GLU A 61 5.33 10.45 -11.57
C GLU A 61 5.55 11.81 -10.89
N ASP A 62 4.75 12.13 -9.86
CA ASP A 62 4.82 13.36 -9.08
C ASP A 62 4.96 13.08 -7.57
N SER A 63 6.12 13.47 -7.02
CA SER A 63 6.42 13.30 -5.60
C SER A 63 5.52 14.11 -4.66
N ALA A 64 4.86 15.18 -5.12
CA ALA A 64 3.98 15.98 -4.26
C ALA A 64 2.77 15.19 -3.74
N SER A 65 2.31 14.19 -4.51
CA SER A 65 1.17 13.34 -4.16
C SER A 65 1.55 12.11 -3.30
N THR A 66 2.84 11.92 -3.00
CA THR A 66 3.35 10.73 -2.28
C THR A 66 2.69 10.51 -0.92
N VAL A 67 2.51 11.56 -0.13
CA VAL A 67 1.95 11.46 1.22
C VAL A 67 0.49 11.04 1.17
N ASP A 68 -0.29 11.67 0.27
CA ASP A 68 -1.70 11.34 0.07
C ASP A 68 -1.87 9.89 -0.43
N ALA A 69 -1.09 9.49 -1.44
CA ALA A 69 -1.12 8.13 -1.97
C ALA A 69 -0.71 7.08 -0.92
N ARG A 70 0.29 7.39 -0.08
CA ARG A 70 0.71 6.53 1.03
C ARG A 70 -0.41 6.39 2.06
N ASN A 71 -1.08 7.48 2.43
CA ASN A 71 -2.13 7.47 3.44
C ASN A 71 -3.36 6.71 2.94
N ALA A 72 -3.83 6.99 1.72
CA ALA A 72 -4.94 6.26 1.10
C ALA A 72 -4.66 4.74 1.04
N PHE A 73 -3.44 4.36 0.67
CA PHE A 73 -3.03 2.95 0.66
C PHE A 73 -2.98 2.34 2.07
N HIS A 74 -2.43 3.07 3.04
CA HIS A 74 -2.35 2.61 4.43
C HIS A 74 -3.74 2.42 5.05
N ASP A 75 -4.66 3.38 4.84
CA ASP A 75 -6.03 3.32 5.34
C ASP A 75 -6.80 2.14 4.74
N ALA A 76 -6.65 1.91 3.42
CA ALA A 76 -7.22 0.73 2.78
C ALA A 76 -6.68 -0.55 3.41
N MET A 77 -5.36 -0.67 3.59
CA MET A 77 -4.80 -1.86 4.22
C MET A 77 -5.23 -2.05 5.68
N VAL A 78 -5.38 -0.97 6.45
CA VAL A 78 -5.88 -1.03 7.83
C VAL A 78 -7.34 -1.51 7.86
N ALA A 79 -8.18 -1.06 6.92
CA ALA A 79 -9.57 -1.49 6.83
C ALA A 79 -9.72 -3.01 6.61
N TYR A 80 -8.76 -3.60 5.89
CA TYR A 80 -8.69 -5.04 5.64
C TYR A 80 -7.89 -5.81 6.72
N GLY A 81 -7.40 -5.12 7.75
CA GLY A 81 -6.56 -5.74 8.79
C GLY A 81 -5.15 -6.12 8.35
N TRP A 82 -4.69 -5.64 7.19
CA TRP A 82 -3.40 -5.97 6.57
C TRP A 82 -2.25 -5.04 6.96
N ALA A 83 -2.54 -3.95 7.67
CA ALA A 83 -1.51 -3.08 8.24
C ALA A 83 -1.78 -2.72 9.68
N LYS A 84 -0.68 -2.52 10.42
CA LYS A 84 -0.74 -1.91 11.74
C LYS A 84 -1.27 -0.48 11.59
N ARG A 85 -2.21 -0.09 12.44
CA ARG A 85 -2.60 1.33 12.58
C ARG A 85 -1.34 2.12 12.95
N SER A 86 -1.07 3.20 12.22
CA SER A 86 -0.02 4.13 12.64
C SER A 86 -0.58 4.83 13.87
N ILE A 87 0.01 4.55 15.03
CA ILE A 87 -0.27 5.27 16.26
C ILE A 87 0.45 6.60 16.09
N HIS A 88 -0.30 7.69 15.96
CA HIS A 88 0.23 9.06 15.94
C HIS A 88 0.63 9.48 17.35
#